data_AF-A0A8S3WQP3-F1
#
_entry.id   AF-A0A8S3WQP3-F1
#
_cell.length_a   1.000
_cell.length_b   1.000
_cell.length_c   1.000
_cell.angle_alpha   90.00
_cell.angle_beta   90.00
_cell.angle_gamma   90.00
#
_symmetry.space_group_name_H-M   'P 1'
#
loop_
_entity.id
_entity.type
_entity.pdbx_description
1 polymer ?
#
loop_
_entity_poly.entity_id
_entity_poly.type
_entity_poly.pdbx_seq_one_letter_code
_entity_poly.pdbx_strand_id
1 'polypeptide(L)'
;MQFLVDALKSRGFLQEKQSLNDITSDFVCDFQSKECMLGECHICAERKLFGCDDQEEIEVTWFEWAMKEHAYGQDDKMKQIKRMMKTTKEGTLKDLLNKFNTEMTKFKKQMTYLYVIFI
;
A
#
# COMPACT_ATOMS: atom_id res chain seq x y z
N MET A 1 -3.44 2.86 1.88
CA MET A 1 -3.48 1.48 1.34
C MET A 1 -4.83 1.11 0.78
N GLN A 2 -5.95 1.51 1.38
CA GLN A 2 -7.29 1.21 0.86
C GLN A 2 -7.45 1.48 -0.64
N PHE A 3 -7.03 2.67 -1.12
CA PHE A 3 -7.11 2.99 -2.54
C PHE A 3 -6.30 2.07 -3.47
N LEU A 4 -5.18 1.50 -2.99
CA LEU A 4 -4.40 0.53 -3.77
C LEU A 4 -5.15 -0.80 -3.86
N VAL A 5 -5.74 -1.24 -2.74
CA VAL A 5 -6.58 -2.45 -2.70
C VAL A 5 -7.79 -2.30 -3.61
N ASP A 6 -8.48 -1.15 -3.54
CA ASP A 6 -9.63 -0.88 -4.41
C ASP A 6 -9.24 -0.90 -5.89
N ALA A 7 -8.09 -0.30 -6.23
CA ALA A 7 -7.58 -0.27 -7.60
C ALA A 7 -7.18 -1.66 -8.12
N LEU A 8 -6.68 -2.54 -7.25
CA LEU A 8 -6.32 -3.92 -7.61
C LEU A 8 -7.56 -4.82 -7.71
N LYS A 9 -8.55 -4.63 -6.82
CA LYS A 9 -9.85 -5.33 -6.88
C LYS A 9 -10.59 -5.02 -8.17
N SER A 10 -10.68 -3.74 -8.55
CA SER A 10 -11.36 -3.33 -9.79
C SER A 10 -10.69 -3.86 -11.07
N ARG A 11 -9.45 -4.34 -10.96
CA ARG A 11 -8.67 -4.93 -12.05
C ARG A 11 -8.57 -6.46 -11.95
N GLY A 12 -9.22 -7.07 -10.97
CA GLY A 12 -9.26 -8.53 -10.81
C GLY A 12 -8.01 -9.16 -10.18
N PHE A 13 -7.06 -8.36 -9.67
CA PHE A 13 -5.87 -8.87 -9.00
C PHE A 13 -6.12 -9.31 -7.56
N LEU A 14 -7.18 -8.80 -6.94
CA LEU A 14 -7.64 -9.16 -5.61
C LEU A 14 -9.14 -9.44 -5.66
N GLN A 15 -9.63 -10.32 -4.79
CA GLN A 15 -11.06 -10.61 -4.74
C GLN A 15 -11.81 -9.46 -4.08
N GLU A 16 -12.97 -9.07 -4.62
CA GLU A 16 -13.74 -7.91 -4.12
C GLU A 16 -14.06 -8.01 -2.62
N LYS A 17 -14.34 -9.22 -2.13
CA LYS A 17 -14.77 -9.46 -0.74
C LYS A 17 -13.63 -9.66 0.26
N GLN A 18 -12.39 -9.80 -0.19
CA GLN A 18 -11.26 -9.99 0.72
C GLN A 18 -11.02 -8.73 1.56
N SER A 19 -10.91 -8.92 2.87
CA SER A 19 -10.45 -7.88 3.80
C SER A 19 -8.93 -7.72 3.73
N LEU A 20 -8.40 -6.66 4.33
CA LEU A 20 -6.94 -6.47 4.44
C LEU A 20 -6.26 -7.62 5.19
N ASN A 21 -6.92 -8.24 6.17
CA ASN A 21 -6.39 -9.38 6.90
C ASN A 21 -6.37 -10.65 6.03
N ASP A 22 -7.40 -10.86 5.22
CA ASP A 22 -7.45 -11.99 4.29
C ASP A 22 -6.33 -11.85 3.25
N ILE A 23 -6.20 -10.67 2.65
CA ILE A 23 -5.13 -10.34 1.72
C ILE A 23 -3.77 -10.59 2.39
N THR A 24 -3.57 -10.11 3.61
CA THR A 24 -2.29 -10.28 4.32
C THR A 24 -1.97 -11.75 4.57
N SER A 25 -2.98 -12.56 4.89
CA SER A 25 -2.85 -14.02 5.09
C SER A 25 -2.35 -14.72 3.83
N ASP A 26 -2.64 -14.20 2.63
CA ASP A 26 -2.08 -14.74 1.38
C ASP A 26 -0.55 -14.52 1.29
N PHE A 27 -0.02 -13.47 1.92
CA PHE A 27 1.40 -13.09 1.90
C PHE A 27 2.25 -13.70 3.02
N VAL A 28 1.65 -14.36 4.01
CA VAL A 28 2.36 -14.93 5.16
C VAL A 28 1.98 -16.39 5.37
N CYS A 29 2.90 -17.21 5.87
CA CYS A 29 2.58 -18.59 6.22
C CYS A 29 1.80 -18.68 7.54
N ASP A 30 2.13 -17.76 8.46
CA ASP A 30 1.50 -17.64 9.76
C ASP A 30 1.36 -16.16 10.12
N PHE A 31 0.13 -15.73 10.32
CA PHE A 31 -0.23 -14.35 10.65
C PHE A 31 0.20 -13.95 12.07
N GLN A 32 0.33 -14.91 12.98
CA GLN A 32 0.77 -14.68 14.36
C GLN A 32 2.29 -14.70 14.50
N SER A 33 3.00 -15.28 13.54
CA SER A 33 4.45 -15.31 13.52
C SER A 33 5.03 -13.93 13.22
N LYS A 34 5.78 -13.40 14.19
CA LYS A 34 6.55 -12.16 14.05
C LYS A 34 7.52 -12.23 12.86
N GLU A 35 8.18 -13.37 12.66
CA GLU A 35 9.13 -13.57 11.55
C GLU A 35 8.43 -13.48 10.19
N CYS A 36 7.23 -14.05 10.04
CA CYS A 36 6.45 -13.95 8.81
C CYS A 36 6.01 -12.51 8.52
N MET A 37 5.55 -11.80 9.55
CA MET A 37 5.05 -10.43 9.42
C MET A 37 6.18 -9.40 9.20
N LEU A 38 7.38 -9.65 9.71
CA LEU A 38 8.56 -8.81 9.47
C LEU A 38 9.30 -9.13 8.16
N GLY A 39 8.92 -10.22 7.47
CA GLY A 39 9.56 -10.63 6.21
C GLY A 39 10.89 -11.36 6.42
N GLU A 40 11.08 -11.97 7.59
CA GLU A 40 12.28 -12.74 7.96
C GLU A 40 12.07 -14.25 7.75
N CYS A 41 10.84 -14.69 7.52
CA CYS A 41 10.50 -16.09 7.27
C CYS A 41 11.02 -16.57 5.90
N HIS A 42 11.87 -17.60 5.90
CA HIS A 42 12.43 -18.21 4.68
C HIS A 42 11.39 -18.77 3.68
N ILE A 43 10.14 -18.99 4.11
CA ILE A 43 9.08 -19.54 3.26
C ILE A 43 8.28 -18.45 2.55
N CYS A 44 7.98 -17.34 3.23
CA CYS A 44 7.09 -16.29 2.70
C CYS A 44 7.71 -14.91 2.55
N ALA A 45 8.99 -14.72 2.91
CA ALA A 45 9.67 -13.42 2.78
C ALA A 45 9.60 -12.85 1.35
N GLU A 46 9.60 -13.72 0.34
CA GLU A 46 9.59 -13.32 -1.07
C GLU A 46 8.18 -13.26 -1.70
N ARG A 47 7.11 -13.63 -0.96
CA ARG A 47 5.74 -13.58 -1.49
C ARG A 47 5.33 -12.14 -1.77
N LYS A 48 4.95 -11.88 -3.01
CA LYS A 48 4.54 -10.58 -3.54
C LYS A 48 3.44 -10.76 -4.58
N LEU A 49 2.68 -9.69 -4.82
CA LEU A 49 1.70 -9.65 -5.89
C LEU A 49 2.43 -9.31 -7.19
N PHE A 50 2.23 -10.12 -8.22
CA PHE A 50 2.84 -9.95 -9.53
C PHE A 50 1.77 -9.78 -10.60
N GLY A 51 2.09 -9.00 -11.63
CA GLY A 51 1.29 -8.89 -12.85
C GLY A 51 1.68 -10.00 -13.82
N CYS A 52 0.93 -10.14 -14.92
CA CYS A 52 1.46 -10.81 -16.10
C CYS A 52 2.46 -9.87 -16.78
N ASP A 53 3.60 -10.37 -17.25
CA ASP A 53 4.65 -9.56 -17.89
C ASP A 53 4.08 -8.69 -19.02
N ASP A 54 3.16 -9.23 -19.82
CA ASP A 54 2.49 -8.54 -20.93
C ASP A 54 1.60 -7.36 -20.48
N GLN A 55 1.24 -7.28 -19.20
CA GLN A 55 0.34 -6.28 -18.63
C GLN A 55 1.06 -5.23 -17.78
N GLU A 56 2.34 -5.45 -17.45
CA GLU A 56 3.07 -4.60 -16.51
C GLU A 56 3.19 -3.15 -16.98
N GLU A 57 3.30 -2.92 -18.30
CA GLU A 57 3.44 -1.59 -18.91
C GLU A 57 2.11 -0.88 -19.16
N ILE A 58 0.98 -1.52 -18.89
CA ILE A 58 -0.34 -0.90 -19.08
C ILE A 58 -0.48 0.31 -18.17
N GLU A 59 -0.84 1.45 -18.75
CA GLU A 59 -1.14 2.67 -18.00
C GLU A 59 -2.39 2.48 -17.14
N VAL A 60 -2.27 2.84 -15.87
CA VAL A 60 -3.33 2.76 -14.88
C VAL A 60 -3.36 4.02 -14.03
N THR A 61 -4.56 4.33 -13.55
CA THR A 61 -4.76 5.40 -12.60
C THR A 61 -5.31 4.85 -11.28
N TRP A 62 -4.86 5.45 -10.18
CA TRP A 62 -5.33 5.13 -8.83
C TRP A 62 -5.33 6.37 -7.94
N PHE A 63 -6.06 6.32 -6.83
CA PHE A 63 -6.03 7.38 -5.84
C PHE A 63 -4.94 7.15 -4.81
N GLU A 64 -4.31 8.21 -4.33
CA GLU A 64 -3.44 8.17 -3.17
C GLU A 64 -3.62 9.42 -2.30
N TRP A 65 -3.16 9.32 -1.05
CA TRP A 65 -3.06 10.49 -0.18
C TRP A 65 -1.68 11.10 -0.35
N ALA A 66 -1.62 12.34 -0.82
CA ALA A 66 -0.38 13.09 -0.99
C ALA A 66 -0.41 14.37 -0.15
N MET A 67 0.75 14.72 0.42
CA MET A 67 0.92 16.00 1.10
C MET A 67 1.10 17.09 0.04
N LYS A 68 0.18 18.04 -0.03
CA LYS A 68 0.31 19.24 -0.86
C LYS A 68 0.65 20.44 0.00
N GLU A 69 1.59 21.23 -0.48
CA GLU A 69 1.96 22.50 0.14
C GLU A 69 1.17 23.61 -0.54
N HIS A 70 0.42 24.37 0.25
CA HIS A 70 -0.23 25.59 -0.19
C HIS A 70 0.44 26.77 0.49
N ALA A 71 0.98 27.69 -0.32
CA ALA A 71 1.40 28.99 0.15
C ALA A 71 0.18 29.92 0.14
N TYR A 72 -0.14 30.52 1.28
CA TYR A 72 -1.08 31.64 1.37
C TYR A 72 -0.39 32.79 2.10
N GLY A 73 -0.56 34.01 1.56
CA GLY A 73 -0.11 35.24 2.18
C GLY A 73 -0.56 36.47 1.38
N GLN A 74 -1.27 37.37 2.05
CA GLN A 74 -1.41 38.78 1.69
C GLN A 74 -0.50 39.52 2.69
N ASP A 75 0.48 40.26 2.18
CA ASP A 75 1.53 41.01 2.90
C ASP A 75 2.53 40.19 3.78
N ASP A 76 3.79 40.18 3.34
CA ASP A 76 5.08 39.92 4.02
C ASP A 76 5.27 38.73 4.98
N LYS A 77 4.26 37.88 5.18
CA LYS A 77 4.38 36.64 5.95
C LYS A 77 3.80 35.47 5.17
N MET A 78 4.61 34.86 4.31
CA MET A 78 4.27 33.57 3.71
C MET A 78 4.21 32.50 4.79
N LYS A 79 3.01 31.96 5.07
CA LYS A 79 2.86 30.73 5.86
C LYS A 79 2.66 29.56 4.91
N GLN A 80 3.55 28.58 5.00
CA GLN A 80 3.38 27.31 4.31
C GLN A 80 2.47 26.40 5.13
N ILE A 81 1.34 26.00 4.55
CA ILE A 81 0.47 24.98 5.15
C ILE A 81 0.62 23.71 4.34
N LYS A 82 0.95 22.61 5.03
CA LYS A 82 0.98 21.27 4.46
C LYS A 82 -0.36 20.60 4.74
N ARG A 83 -1.06 20.17 3.68
CA ARG A 83 -2.35 19.48 3.80
C ARG A 83 -2.31 18.15 3.06
N MET A 84 -2.76 17.09 3.73
CA MET A 84 -3.00 15.81 3.07
C MET A 84 -4.25 15.91 2.20
N MET A 85 -4.12 15.56 0.93
CA MET A 85 -5.20 15.60 -0.05
C MET A 85 -5.26 14.29 -0.82
N LYS A 86 -6.47 13.86 -1.17
CA LYS A 86 -6.68 12.75 -2.09
C LYS A 86 -6.33 13.23 -3.49
N THR A 87 -5.42 12.54 -4.15
CA THR A 87 -4.94 12.86 -5.49
C THR A 87 -5.07 11.65 -6.40
N THR A 88 -5.36 11.88 -7.66
CA THR A 88 -5.21 10.85 -8.70
C THR A 88 -3.74 10.77 -9.08
N LYS A 89 -3.22 9.56 -9.20
CA LYS A 89 -1.91 9.25 -9.74
C LYS A 89 -2.07 8.40 -10.98
N GLU A 90 -1.18 8.64 -11.93
CA GLU A 90 -1.06 7.92 -13.19
C GLU A 90 0.31 7.23 -13.21
N GLY A 91 0.37 6.02 -13.73
CA GLY A 91 1.58 5.22 -13.82
C GLY A 91 1.29 3.89 -14.47
N THR A 92 2.23 2.96 -14.42
CA THR A 92 2.05 1.62 -14.98
C THR A 92 1.42 0.66 -13.97
N LEU A 93 0.87 -0.47 -14.44
CA LEU A 93 0.41 -1.54 -13.55
C LEU A 93 1.55 -2.03 -12.64
N LYS A 94 2.76 -2.10 -13.18
CA LYS A 94 3.98 -2.40 -12.42
C LYS A 94 4.19 -1.43 -11.26
N ASP A 95 3.98 -0.13 -11.48
CA ASP A 95 4.09 0.88 -10.43
C ASP A 95 3.04 0.65 -9.32
N LEU A 96 1.81 0.35 -9.71
CA LEU A 96 0.72 0.05 -8.77
C LEU A 96 1.05 -1.19 -7.90
N LEU A 97 1.53 -2.27 -8.53
CA LEU A 97 1.90 -3.51 -7.85
C LEU A 97 3.10 -3.32 -6.92
N ASN A 98 4.15 -2.64 -7.38
CA ASN A 98 5.33 -2.32 -6.57
C ASN A 98 4.94 -1.45 -5.36
N LYS A 99 4.07 -0.46 -5.57
CA LYS A 99 3.55 0.38 -4.50
C LYS A 99 2.75 -0.43 -3.50
N PHE A 100 1.87 -1.33 -3.97
CA PHE A 100 1.11 -2.22 -3.10
C PHE A 100 2.02 -3.13 -2.26
N ASN A 101 2.98 -3.82 -2.88
CA ASN A 101 3.93 -4.70 -2.19
C ASN A 101 4.74 -3.95 -1.11
N THR A 102 5.14 -2.71 -1.41
CA THR A 102 5.84 -1.84 -0.46
C THR A 102 4.94 -1.47 0.73
N GLU A 103 3.70 -1.05 0.48
CA GLU A 103 2.77 -0.67 1.54
C GLU A 103 2.30 -1.88 2.36
N MET A 104 2.17 -3.07 1.75
CA MET A 104 1.88 -4.32 2.44
C MET A 104 3.00 -4.69 3.41
N THR A 105 4.26 -4.53 3.01
CA THR A 105 5.41 -4.76 3.91
C THR A 105 5.36 -3.84 5.13
N LYS A 106 5.05 -2.55 4.93
CA LYS A 106 4.88 -1.59 6.03
C LYS A 106 3.70 -1.97 6.92
N PHE A 107 2.59 -2.42 6.33
CA PHE A 107 1.40 -2.84 7.05
C PHE A 107 1.67 -4.01 7.99
N LYS A 108 2.27 -5.09 7.46
CA LYS A 108 2.61 -6.27 8.26
C LYS A 108 3.45 -5.89 9.47
N LYS A 109 4.48 -5.06 9.24
CA LYS A 109 5.35 -4.52 10.29
C LYS A 109 4.57 -3.69 11.33
N GLN A 110 3.65 -2.83 10.89
CA GLN A 110 2.78 -2.07 11.81
C GLN A 110 1.87 -2.97 12.63
N MET A 111 1.25 -3.99 12.03
CA MET A 111 0.42 -4.95 12.74
C MET A 111 1.23 -5.66 13.84
N THR A 112 2.44 -6.13 13.52
CA THR A 112 3.33 -6.74 14.52
C THR A 112 3.56 -5.83 15.73
N TYR A 113 3.86 -4.54 15.50
CA TYR A 113 4.09 -3.62 16.61
C TYR A 113 2.83 -3.33 17.43
N LEU A 114 1.65 -3.27 16.79
CA LEU A 114 0.40 -3.11 17.50
C LEU A 114 0.09 -4.33 18.38
N TYR A 115 0.23 -5.56 17.87
CA TYR A 115 0.00 -6.77 18.67
C TYR A 115 0.95 -6.89 19.87
N VAL A 116 2.19 -6.40 19.76
CA VAL A 116 3.16 -6.40 20.86
C VAL A 116 2.78 -5.39 21.98
N ILE A 117 1.99 -4.36 21.69
CA ILE A 117 1.57 -3.35 22.69
C ILE A 117 0.33 -3.79 23.48
N PHE A 118 -0.48 -4.72 22.95
CA PHE A 118 -1.75 -5.15 23.54
C PHE A 118 -1.70 -6.53 24.22
N ILE A 119 -0.50 -7.07 24.48
CA ILE A 119 -0.23 -8.28 25.29
C ILE A 119 0.59 -7.86 26.51
#